data_AF-A0A1V6M370-F1
#
_entry.id   AF-A0A1V6M370-F1
#
_cell.length_a   1.000
_cell.length_b   1.000
_cell.length_c   1.000
_cell.angle_alpha   90.00
_cell.angle_beta   90.00
_cell.angle_gamma   90.00
#
_symmetry.space_group_name_H-M   'P 1'
#
loop_
_entity.id
_entity.type
_entity.pdbx_description
1 polymer ?
#
loop_
_entity_poly.entity_id
_entity_poly.type
_entity_poly.pdbx_seq_one_letter_code
_entity_poly.pdbx_strand_id
1 'polypeptide(L)'
;MKRNLAFALFSLFGACLLQVNNLHARESLEDGILWSTKAEINEKFGKPSYLYCEEEPFRRYMIVKPEDENSLRATFLYDVTIHDFYYLKKNGNDLEYRFYYGEDLSEGQKTFRVKECTIKFLNNPIPLGKVVEFIPEFKPAFQCSKVFQERLINFNNIRLIFVTEKVNELSKKIGSLFVDPDRDIKDWSLSYYAILNDGEPENVSSNSMVKEIIIAVDGEYRIGKTANAFRTKLVKNPLQ
;
A
#
# COMPACT_ATOMS: atom_id res chain seq x y z
N MET A 1 37.64 -35.83 65.75
CA MET A 1 38.59 -35.93 64.62
C MET A 1 37.86 -35.45 63.36
N LYS A 2 38.07 -34.20 62.92
CA LYS A 2 39.00 -33.80 61.83
C LYS A 2 38.84 -34.62 60.53
N ARG A 3 38.14 -34.09 59.51
CA ARG A 3 38.71 -33.53 58.26
C ARG A 3 37.66 -33.25 57.18
N ASN A 4 37.89 -32.13 56.48
CA ASN A 4 37.13 -31.50 55.40
C ASN A 4 37.24 -32.21 54.04
N LEU A 5 36.23 -32.02 53.19
CA LEU A 5 36.24 -31.93 51.71
C LEU A 5 34.84 -31.39 51.34
N ALA A 6 34.58 -30.10 51.07
CA ALA A 6 35.09 -29.19 50.04
C ALA A 6 34.78 -29.65 48.60
N PHE A 7 33.90 -28.86 47.95
CA PHE A 7 33.63 -28.69 46.51
C PHE A 7 32.63 -29.60 45.78
N ALA A 8 31.80 -28.90 44.97
CA ALA A 8 30.69 -29.32 44.10
C ALA A 8 29.34 -29.39 44.84
N LEU A 9 28.30 -28.58 44.57
CA LEU A 9 27.89 -27.96 43.32
C LEU A 9 27.50 -26.48 43.53
N PHE A 10 28.36 -25.57 43.11
CA PHE A 10 27.97 -24.25 42.62
C PHE A 10 27.66 -24.39 41.13
N SER A 11 26.45 -24.81 40.77
CA SER A 11 26.01 -24.83 39.37
C SER A 11 24.48 -24.85 39.22
N LEU A 12 23.80 -23.98 39.96
CA LEU A 12 22.36 -23.72 39.80
C LEU A 12 22.03 -22.25 39.50
N PHE A 13 23.02 -21.53 38.97
CA PHE A 13 22.88 -20.17 38.44
C PHE A 13 23.60 -20.10 37.09
N GLY A 14 22.87 -20.36 36.01
CA GLY A 14 23.42 -20.19 34.66
C GLY A 14 22.83 -21.12 33.62
N ALA A 15 21.53 -21.03 33.37
CA ALA A 15 20.94 -21.55 32.12
C ALA A 15 19.52 -21.05 31.82
N CYS A 16 18.96 -20.06 32.54
CA CYS A 16 17.88 -19.25 31.96
C CYS A 16 18.53 -18.20 31.06
N LEU A 17 19.14 -18.70 29.98
CA LEU A 17 19.53 -17.91 28.83
C LEU A 17 18.29 -17.15 28.39
N LEU A 18 18.37 -15.85 28.60
CA LEU A 18 17.59 -14.83 27.96
C LEU A 18 17.33 -15.26 26.50
N GLN A 19 16.12 -15.74 26.22
CA GLN A 19 15.59 -15.63 24.88
C GLN A 19 15.47 -14.13 24.63
N VAL A 20 16.55 -13.56 24.10
CA VAL A 20 16.49 -12.28 23.40
C VAL A 20 15.63 -12.56 22.19
N ASN A 21 14.31 -12.48 22.38
CA ASN A 21 13.40 -12.25 21.28
C ASN A 21 13.86 -10.93 20.70
N ASN A 22 14.67 -10.99 19.63
CA ASN A 22 14.86 -9.88 18.74
C ASN A 22 13.47 -9.56 18.17
N LEU A 23 12.71 -8.77 18.93
CA LEU A 23 11.59 -7.99 18.44
C LEU A 23 12.19 -6.96 17.48
N HIS A 24 12.62 -7.43 16.31
CA HIS A 24 12.79 -6.56 15.17
C HIS A 24 11.40 -6.05 14.85
N ALA A 25 11.14 -4.81 15.28
CA ALA A 25 9.99 -4.07 14.82
C ALA A 25 10.02 -4.12 13.29
N ARG A 26 8.99 -4.73 12.72
CA ARG A 26 8.84 -4.87 11.29
C ARG A 26 8.90 -3.48 10.65
N GLU A 27 9.67 -3.33 9.58
CA GLU A 27 9.69 -2.08 8.82
C GLU A 27 8.31 -1.88 8.17
N SER A 28 7.62 -0.80 8.53
CA SER A 28 6.29 -0.48 8.01
C SER A 28 6.17 1.02 7.72
N LEU A 29 5.47 1.36 6.65
CA LEU A 29 5.03 2.73 6.40
C LEU A 29 3.81 3.10 7.26
N GLU A 30 3.49 4.38 7.34
CA GLU A 30 2.44 4.93 8.21
C GLU A 30 1.01 4.48 7.81
N ASP A 31 0.82 4.04 6.57
CA ASP A 31 -0.42 3.40 6.11
C ASP A 31 -0.56 1.95 6.63
N GLY A 32 0.55 1.29 7.00
CA GLY A 32 0.54 -0.09 7.49
C GLY A 32 0.05 -1.14 6.47
N ILE A 33 0.00 -0.82 5.18
CA ILE A 33 -0.38 -1.72 4.08
C ILE A 33 0.81 -1.95 3.15
N LEU A 34 1.42 -0.89 2.62
CA LEU A 34 2.54 -0.99 1.69
C LEU A 34 3.70 -1.77 2.33
N TRP A 35 4.40 -2.54 1.50
CA TRP A 35 5.46 -3.48 1.91
C TRP A 35 5.01 -4.72 2.71
N SER A 36 3.73 -4.82 3.08
CA SER A 36 3.18 -6.05 3.67
C SER A 36 3.33 -7.21 2.70
N THR A 37 3.61 -8.40 3.23
CA THR A 37 3.64 -9.60 2.41
C THR A 37 2.21 -10.03 2.09
N LYS A 38 2.05 -10.79 1.00
CA LYS A 38 0.76 -11.42 0.69
C LYS A 38 0.19 -12.25 1.85
N ALA A 39 1.05 -12.92 2.62
CA ALA A 39 0.63 -13.70 3.79
C ALA A 39 -0.01 -12.81 4.87
N GLU A 40 0.53 -11.62 5.11
CA GLU A 40 0.02 -10.71 6.15
C GLU A 40 -1.24 -9.97 5.72
N ILE A 41 -1.38 -9.67 4.43
CA ILE A 41 -2.66 -9.19 3.91
C ILE A 41 -3.73 -10.25 4.14
N ASN A 42 -3.43 -11.52 3.85
CA ASN A 42 -4.35 -12.62 4.12
C ASN A 42 -4.61 -12.84 5.61
N GLU A 43 -3.63 -12.59 6.48
CA GLU A 43 -3.82 -12.64 7.93
C GLU A 43 -4.74 -11.51 8.41
N LYS A 44 -4.56 -10.29 7.89
CA LYS A 44 -5.34 -9.10 8.27
C LYS A 44 -6.78 -9.12 7.72
N PHE A 45 -6.98 -9.60 6.50
CA PHE A 45 -8.26 -9.50 5.78
C PHE A 45 -8.95 -10.85 5.51
N GLY A 46 -8.29 -11.96 5.86
CA GLY A 46 -8.76 -13.31 5.57
C GLY A 46 -8.46 -13.75 4.14
N LYS A 47 -9.16 -14.79 3.68
CA LYS A 47 -9.05 -15.28 2.29
C LYS A 47 -9.62 -14.22 1.32
N PRO A 48 -8.94 -13.92 0.21
CA PRO A 48 -9.46 -12.97 -0.77
C PRO A 48 -10.80 -13.43 -1.36
N SER A 49 -11.67 -12.47 -1.68
CA SER A 49 -12.97 -12.73 -2.33
C SER A 49 -12.79 -13.20 -3.77
N TYR A 50 -11.78 -12.64 -4.43
CA TYR A 50 -11.36 -12.97 -5.79
C TYR A 50 -9.84 -12.82 -5.91
N LEU A 51 -9.28 -13.42 -6.93
CA LEU A 51 -7.93 -13.18 -7.39
C LEU A 51 -8.00 -12.30 -8.62
N TYR A 52 -7.08 -11.34 -8.72
CA TYR A 52 -6.98 -10.43 -9.84
C TYR A 52 -5.63 -10.59 -10.52
N CYS A 53 -5.65 -10.61 -11.85
CA CYS A 53 -4.43 -10.71 -12.64
C CYS A 53 -4.43 -9.63 -13.72
N GLU A 54 -3.30 -8.93 -13.83
CA GLU A 54 -3.00 -8.00 -14.91
C GLU A 54 -1.78 -8.53 -15.66
N GLU A 55 -2.01 -9.13 -16.82
CA GLU A 55 -0.91 -9.59 -17.66
C GLU A 55 -0.46 -8.48 -18.60
N GLU A 56 0.53 -7.72 -18.17
CA GLU A 56 1.26 -6.78 -19.02
C GLU A 56 2.35 -7.53 -19.83
N PRO A 57 2.61 -7.15 -21.11
CA PRO A 57 2.07 -6.01 -21.86
C PRO A 57 0.76 -6.29 -22.62
N PHE A 58 0.20 -7.50 -22.49
CA PHE A 58 -0.97 -7.92 -23.28
C PHE A 58 -2.29 -7.33 -22.79
N ARG A 59 -2.29 -6.64 -21.64
CA ARG A 59 -3.45 -6.02 -21.00
C ARG A 59 -4.62 -6.99 -20.83
N ARG A 60 -4.30 -8.26 -20.50
CA ARG A 60 -5.31 -9.26 -20.16
C ARG A 60 -5.63 -9.14 -18.69
N TYR A 61 -6.87 -8.79 -18.39
CA TYR A 61 -7.38 -8.62 -17.04
C TYR A 61 -8.32 -9.76 -16.71
N MET A 62 -8.03 -10.51 -15.64
CA MET A 62 -8.88 -11.61 -15.20
C MET A 62 -9.18 -11.51 -13.71
N ILE A 63 -10.45 -11.73 -13.37
CA ILE A 63 -10.93 -11.85 -11.99
C ILE A 63 -11.52 -13.26 -11.85
N VAL A 64 -10.96 -14.06 -10.96
CA VAL A 64 -11.39 -15.44 -10.72
C VAL A 64 -11.60 -15.70 -9.24
N LYS A 65 -12.32 -16.77 -8.89
CA LYS A 65 -12.38 -17.20 -7.50
C LYS A 65 -11.04 -17.84 -7.06
N PRO A 66 -10.67 -17.77 -5.77
CA PRO A 66 -9.40 -18.34 -5.34
C PRO A 66 -9.25 -19.85 -5.61
N GLU A 67 -10.35 -20.61 -5.58
CA GLU A 67 -10.37 -22.02 -5.96
C GLU A 67 -9.97 -22.30 -7.42
N ASP A 68 -10.09 -21.29 -8.30
CA ASP A 68 -9.75 -21.39 -9.73
C ASP A 68 -8.32 -20.91 -10.04
N GLU A 69 -7.49 -20.63 -9.03
CA GLU A 69 -6.13 -20.10 -9.24
C GLU A 69 -5.28 -20.99 -10.15
N ASN A 70 -5.33 -22.31 -9.96
CA ASN A 70 -4.57 -23.26 -10.79
C ASN A 70 -5.02 -23.21 -12.25
N SER A 71 -6.32 -23.13 -12.50
CA SER A 71 -6.89 -22.99 -13.83
C SER A 71 -6.46 -21.68 -14.47
N LEU A 72 -6.48 -20.58 -13.71
CA LEU A 72 -6.00 -19.28 -14.16
C LEU A 72 -4.52 -19.33 -14.55
N ARG A 73 -3.65 -19.88 -13.69
CA ARG A 73 -2.21 -20.00 -13.95
C ARG A 73 -1.91 -20.79 -15.21
N ALA A 74 -2.67 -21.85 -15.48
CA ALA A 74 -2.50 -22.68 -16.67
C ALA A 74 -2.79 -21.93 -18.00
N THR A 75 -3.46 -20.77 -17.96
CA THR A 75 -3.72 -19.96 -19.16
C THR A 75 -2.57 -19.04 -19.55
N PHE A 76 -1.59 -18.84 -18.66
CA PHE A 76 -0.48 -17.93 -18.89
C PHE A 76 0.72 -18.64 -19.52
N LEU A 77 1.44 -17.91 -20.38
CA LEU A 77 2.67 -18.40 -21.00
C LEU A 77 3.90 -18.28 -20.08
N TYR A 78 3.77 -17.56 -18.97
CA TYR A 78 4.81 -17.27 -18.00
C TYR A 78 4.19 -17.02 -16.63
N ASP A 79 5.04 -16.97 -15.59
CA ASP A 79 4.58 -16.64 -14.24
C ASP A 79 4.07 -15.20 -14.19
N VAL A 80 2.78 -15.04 -13.95
CA VAL A 80 2.15 -13.74 -13.72
C VAL A 80 1.91 -13.55 -12.22
N THR A 81 2.12 -12.33 -11.74
CA THR A 81 1.81 -11.98 -10.36
C THR A 81 0.30 -11.95 -10.19
N ILE A 82 -0.20 -12.68 -9.19
CA ILE A 82 -1.62 -12.71 -8.85
C ILE A 82 -1.87 -11.84 -7.63
N HIS A 83 -2.75 -10.87 -7.81
CA HIS A 83 -3.19 -9.87 -6.85
C HIS A 83 -4.39 -10.34 -6.05
N ASP A 84 -4.56 -9.76 -4.86
CA ASP A 84 -5.68 -10.11 -3.99
C ASP A 84 -6.77 -9.05 -4.08
N PHE A 85 -8.01 -9.52 -4.13
CA PHE A 85 -9.19 -8.70 -4.26
C PHE A 85 -10.17 -9.06 -3.14
N TYR A 86 -10.59 -8.07 -2.37
CA TYR A 86 -11.55 -8.22 -1.27
C TYR A 86 -12.77 -7.34 -1.44
N TYR A 87 -13.94 -7.89 -1.13
CA TYR A 87 -15.13 -7.10 -0.81
C TYR A 87 -15.30 -7.03 0.71
N LEU A 88 -15.20 -5.82 1.26
CA LEU A 88 -15.26 -5.56 2.70
C LEU A 88 -16.42 -4.62 3.01
N LYS A 89 -17.03 -4.78 4.17
CA LYS A 89 -18.06 -3.86 4.66
C LYS A 89 -17.53 -3.07 5.86
N LYS A 90 -17.48 -1.74 5.75
CA LYS A 90 -17.07 -0.84 6.84
C LYS A 90 -18.11 0.26 7.02
N ASN A 91 -18.61 0.44 8.25
CA ASN A 91 -19.61 1.45 8.60
C ASN A 91 -20.80 1.50 7.60
N GLY A 92 -21.30 0.32 7.22
CA GLY A 92 -22.43 0.18 6.30
C GLY A 92 -22.12 0.39 4.80
N ASN A 93 -20.89 0.78 4.44
CA ASN A 93 -20.46 0.92 3.05
C ASN A 93 -19.71 -0.31 2.57
N ASP A 94 -20.01 -0.72 1.34
CA ASP A 94 -19.30 -1.80 0.65
C ASP A 94 -18.08 -1.22 -0.07
N LEU A 95 -16.92 -1.79 0.25
CA LEU A 95 -15.62 -1.37 -0.21
C LEU A 95 -14.98 -2.50 -1.01
N GLU A 96 -14.36 -2.15 -2.12
CA GLU A 96 -13.51 -3.04 -2.89
C GLU A 96 -12.05 -2.69 -2.62
N TYR A 97 -11.30 -3.63 -2.04
CA TYR A 97 -9.85 -3.50 -1.86
C TYR A 97 -9.13 -4.37 -2.90
N ARG A 98 -8.18 -3.80 -3.61
CA ARG A 98 -7.24 -4.52 -4.47
C ARG A 98 -5.82 -4.27 -4.00
N PHE A 99 -5.13 -5.35 -3.64
CA PHE A 99 -3.73 -5.30 -3.24
C PHE A 99 -2.86 -5.78 -4.39
N TYR A 100 -2.11 -4.85 -4.97
CA TYR A 100 -1.18 -5.14 -6.05
C TYR A 100 0.17 -5.50 -5.46
N TYR A 101 0.71 -6.62 -5.90
CA TYR A 101 1.96 -7.16 -5.43
C TYR A 101 3.08 -6.92 -6.44
N GLY A 102 4.28 -6.66 -5.94
CA GLY A 102 5.53 -6.75 -6.68
C GLY A 102 6.38 -7.90 -6.16
N GLU A 103 7.23 -8.46 -7.02
CA GLU A 103 8.20 -9.49 -6.64
C GLU A 103 9.43 -8.84 -5.99
N ASP A 104 9.66 -9.12 -4.71
CA ASP A 104 10.88 -8.76 -3.99
C ASP A 104 11.83 -9.96 -3.94
N LEU A 105 13.06 -9.75 -4.42
CA LEU A 105 14.15 -10.75 -4.42
C LEU A 105 15.33 -10.31 -3.53
N SER A 106 15.19 -9.22 -2.77
CA SER A 106 16.30 -8.63 -2.00
C SER A 106 16.85 -9.54 -0.90
N GLU A 107 16.06 -10.49 -0.42
CA GLU A 107 16.44 -11.49 0.59
C GLU A 107 16.84 -12.85 -0.02
N GLY A 108 17.02 -12.93 -1.34
CA GLY A 108 17.39 -14.16 -2.05
C GLY A 108 16.24 -15.16 -2.25
N GLN A 109 15.09 -14.95 -1.59
CA GLN A 109 13.84 -15.68 -1.84
C GLN A 109 12.78 -14.76 -2.43
N LYS A 110 12.03 -15.26 -3.41
CA LYS A 110 10.88 -14.55 -3.99
C LYS A 110 9.79 -14.32 -2.94
N THR A 111 9.52 -13.06 -2.64
CA THR A 111 8.46 -12.61 -1.73
C THR A 111 7.54 -11.63 -2.45
N PHE A 112 6.23 -11.86 -2.39
CA PHE A 112 5.25 -10.92 -2.94
C PHE A 112 4.90 -9.87 -1.90
N ARG A 113 5.21 -8.60 -2.20
CA ARG A 113 4.97 -7.46 -1.30
C ARG A 113 4.03 -6.46 -1.92
N VAL A 114 3.16 -5.86 -1.11
CA VAL A 114 2.21 -4.83 -1.58
C VAL A 114 2.99 -3.62 -2.07
N LYS A 115 2.79 -3.26 -3.34
CA LYS A 115 3.35 -2.05 -3.97
C LYS A 115 2.30 -0.94 -4.12
N GLU A 116 1.03 -1.31 -4.21
CA GLU A 116 -0.09 -0.41 -4.36
C GLU A 116 -1.34 -1.05 -3.76
N CYS A 117 -2.20 -0.24 -3.16
CA CYS A 117 -3.52 -0.65 -2.70
C CYS A 117 -4.57 0.30 -3.25
N THR A 118 -5.54 -0.24 -3.99
CA THR A 118 -6.71 0.51 -4.47
C THR A 118 -7.92 0.18 -3.62
N ILE A 119 -8.67 1.20 -3.24
CA ILE A 119 -9.88 1.09 -2.41
C ILE A 119 -11.02 1.86 -3.09
N LYS A 120 -12.06 1.16 -3.55
CA LYS A 120 -13.23 1.79 -4.19
C LYS A 120 -14.45 1.75 -3.28
N PHE A 121 -15.20 2.84 -3.26
CA PHE A 121 -16.51 2.91 -2.62
C PHE A 121 -17.58 2.45 -3.61
N LEU A 122 -18.23 1.31 -3.36
CA LEU A 122 -19.12 0.69 -4.35
C LEU A 122 -20.52 1.27 -4.37
N ASN A 123 -21.04 1.63 -3.20
CA ASN A 123 -22.44 2.05 -3.07
C ASN A 123 -22.61 3.55 -3.27
N ASN A 124 -21.83 4.34 -2.54
CA ASN A 124 -21.90 5.79 -2.59
C ASN A 124 -20.49 6.35 -2.44
N PRO A 125 -20.12 7.40 -3.18
CA PRO A 125 -18.91 8.12 -2.90
C PRO A 125 -18.98 8.75 -1.50
N ILE A 126 -17.83 9.03 -0.90
CA ILE A 126 -17.71 9.55 0.47
C ILE A 126 -17.09 10.96 0.42
N PRO A 127 -17.55 11.93 1.24
CA PRO A 127 -16.89 13.23 1.34
C PRO A 127 -15.41 13.07 1.70
N LEU A 128 -14.53 13.79 1.02
CA LEU A 128 -13.08 13.73 1.18
C LEU A 128 -12.62 13.81 2.65
N GLY A 129 -13.21 14.73 3.42
CA GLY A 129 -12.92 14.92 4.85
C GLY A 129 -13.36 13.75 5.75
N LYS A 130 -14.22 12.85 5.26
CA LYS A 130 -14.71 11.67 5.99
C LYS A 130 -14.07 10.36 5.57
N VAL A 131 -13.18 10.38 4.58
CA VAL A 131 -12.51 9.16 4.07
C VAL A 131 -11.84 8.36 5.18
N VAL A 132 -11.21 9.03 6.15
CA VAL A 132 -10.50 8.39 7.27
C VAL A 132 -11.41 7.56 8.19
N GLU A 133 -12.71 7.84 8.22
CA GLU A 133 -13.69 7.05 8.99
C GLU A 133 -13.87 5.64 8.40
N PHE A 134 -13.56 5.46 7.11
CA PHE A 134 -13.68 4.19 6.38
C PHE A 134 -12.31 3.58 6.05
N ILE A 135 -11.30 4.42 5.84
CA ILE A 135 -9.94 4.06 5.46
C ILE A 135 -8.98 4.78 6.43
N PRO A 136 -8.77 4.25 7.64
CA PRO A 136 -7.86 4.84 8.62
C PRO A 136 -6.44 5.05 8.08
N GLU A 137 -6.02 4.21 7.14
CA GLU A 137 -4.74 4.29 6.44
C GLU A 137 -4.54 5.62 5.68
N PHE A 138 -5.62 6.35 5.37
CA PHE A 138 -5.60 7.66 4.72
C PHE A 138 -5.28 8.83 5.67
N LYS A 139 -5.18 8.59 6.98
CA LYS A 139 -4.93 9.64 7.98
C LYS A 139 -3.72 10.54 7.68
N PRO A 140 -2.57 10.04 7.17
CA PRO A 140 -1.43 10.91 6.85
C PRO A 140 -1.71 11.97 5.75
N ALA A 141 -2.73 11.79 4.91
CA ALA A 141 -3.12 12.77 3.90
C ALA A 141 -3.53 14.13 4.50
N PHE A 142 -4.06 14.15 5.72
CA PHE A 142 -4.42 15.37 6.46
C PHE A 142 -3.20 16.23 6.81
N GLN A 143 -2.02 15.61 6.90
CA GLN A 143 -0.77 16.27 7.29
C GLN A 143 0.06 16.71 6.08
N CYS A 144 -0.34 16.36 4.86
CA CYS A 144 0.40 16.71 3.65
C CYS A 144 0.34 18.23 3.41
N SER A 145 1.49 18.89 3.31
CA SER A 145 1.59 20.32 2.97
C SER A 145 1.40 20.59 1.48
N LYS A 146 1.64 19.57 0.64
CA LYS A 146 1.54 19.64 -0.82
C LYS A 146 0.47 18.68 -1.32
N VAL A 147 -0.45 19.21 -2.11
CA VAL A 147 -1.46 18.41 -2.81
C VAL A 147 -1.44 18.80 -4.27
N PHE A 148 -1.27 17.82 -5.14
CA PHE A 148 -1.33 18.01 -6.58
C PHE A 148 -2.71 17.65 -7.09
N GLN A 149 -3.26 18.46 -7.98
CA GLN A 149 -4.56 18.22 -8.60
C GLN A 149 -4.38 18.04 -10.10
N GLU A 150 -5.01 16.99 -10.63
CA GLU A 150 -4.97 16.62 -12.04
C GLU A 150 -6.37 16.30 -12.54
N ARG A 151 -6.61 16.55 -13.83
CA ARG A 151 -7.82 16.07 -14.51
C ARG A 151 -7.46 14.83 -15.32
N LEU A 152 -8.01 13.69 -14.93
CA LEU A 152 -7.89 12.45 -15.69
C LEU A 152 -8.75 12.54 -16.95
N ILE A 153 -8.15 12.96 -18.06
CA ILE A 153 -8.87 13.27 -19.31
C ILE A 153 -9.77 12.13 -19.78
N ASN A 154 -9.29 10.88 -19.71
CA ASN A 154 -10.01 9.71 -20.18
C ASN A 154 -11.26 9.37 -19.36
N PHE A 155 -11.29 9.77 -18.08
CA PHE A 155 -12.40 9.49 -17.16
C PHE A 155 -13.20 10.75 -16.80
N ASN A 156 -12.68 11.93 -17.16
CA ASN A 156 -13.19 13.24 -16.77
C ASN A 156 -13.35 13.45 -15.25
N ASN A 157 -12.52 12.76 -14.46
CA ASN A 157 -12.46 12.90 -13.00
C ASN A 157 -11.29 13.78 -12.57
N ILE A 158 -11.42 14.36 -11.38
CA ILE A 158 -10.30 15.02 -10.71
C ILE A 158 -9.59 13.98 -9.84
N ARG A 159 -8.27 13.99 -9.90
CA ARG A 159 -7.39 13.22 -9.02
C ARG A 159 -6.60 14.20 -8.16
N LEU A 160 -6.65 14.01 -6.85
CA LEU A 160 -5.78 14.67 -5.89
C LEU A 160 -4.66 13.71 -5.52
N ILE A 161 -3.43 14.20 -5.43
CA ILE A 161 -2.25 13.43 -5.02
C ILE A 161 -1.68 14.11 -3.78
N PHE A 162 -1.87 13.46 -2.63
CA PHE A 162 -1.31 13.86 -1.35
C PHE A 162 0.03 13.17 -1.19
N VAL A 163 1.11 13.95 -1.20
CA VAL A 163 2.48 13.42 -1.07
C VAL A 163 2.98 13.76 0.32
N THR A 164 3.32 12.74 1.11
CA THR A 164 3.87 12.97 2.45
C THR A 164 5.28 13.56 2.35
N GLU A 165 5.66 14.44 3.28
CA GLU A 165 6.99 15.05 3.28
C GLU A 165 8.11 14.06 3.66
N LYS A 166 7.75 12.97 4.36
CA LYS A 166 8.70 12.02 4.93
C LYS A 166 9.17 11.04 3.86
N VAL A 167 10.35 11.31 3.31
CA VAL A 167 11.11 10.36 2.51
C VAL A 167 11.88 9.43 3.47
N ASN A 168 11.57 8.13 3.47
CA ASN A 168 12.27 7.13 4.27
C ASN A 168 12.88 6.03 3.39
N GLU A 169 13.76 5.21 3.95
CA GLU A 169 14.45 4.18 3.17
C GLU A 169 13.49 3.12 2.61
N LEU A 170 12.40 2.81 3.33
CA LEU A 170 11.39 1.89 2.84
C LEU A 170 10.63 2.45 1.62
N SER A 171 10.21 3.72 1.66
CA SER A 171 9.53 4.34 0.52
C SER A 171 10.46 4.43 -0.71
N LYS A 172 11.74 4.76 -0.51
CA LYS A 172 12.75 4.69 -1.59
C LYS A 172 12.91 3.29 -2.15
N LYS A 173 12.94 2.26 -1.30
CA LYS A 173 13.04 0.86 -1.70
C LYS A 173 11.84 0.45 -2.55
N ILE A 174 10.62 0.77 -2.11
CA ILE A 174 9.38 0.50 -2.86
C ILE A 174 9.40 1.21 -4.22
N GLY A 175 9.71 2.51 -4.24
CA GLY A 175 9.74 3.31 -5.46
C GLY A 175 10.72 2.77 -6.50
N SER A 176 11.95 2.49 -6.05
CA SER A 176 13.03 1.96 -6.90
C SER A 176 12.77 0.54 -7.41
N LEU A 177 12.04 -0.28 -6.64
CA LEU A 177 11.74 -1.65 -7.02
C LEU A 177 10.52 -1.76 -7.94
N PHE A 178 9.48 -0.95 -7.69
CA PHE A 178 8.14 -1.23 -8.22
C PHE A 178 7.48 -0.11 -9.02
N VAL A 179 7.98 1.13 -8.94
CA VAL A 179 7.32 2.30 -9.56
C VAL A 179 8.06 2.78 -10.80
N ASP A 180 9.31 3.23 -10.65
CA ASP A 180 10.15 3.66 -11.76
C ASP A 180 11.57 3.12 -11.53
N PRO A 181 12.14 2.36 -12.49
CA PRO A 181 13.52 1.89 -12.38
C PRO A 181 14.54 3.03 -12.45
N ASP A 182 14.13 4.26 -12.80
CA ASP A 182 14.96 5.46 -12.73
C ASP A 182 15.41 5.72 -11.29
N ARG A 183 16.63 5.27 -11.00
CA ARG A 183 17.26 5.36 -9.68
C ARG A 183 17.61 6.80 -9.28
N ASP A 184 17.46 7.77 -10.18
CA ASP A 184 17.73 9.17 -9.90
C ASP A 184 16.58 9.83 -9.11
N ILE A 185 15.40 9.21 -9.06
CA ILE A 185 14.29 9.65 -8.21
C ILE A 185 14.59 9.27 -6.75
N LYS A 186 14.95 10.27 -5.95
CA LYS A 186 15.39 10.10 -4.55
C LYS A 186 14.34 10.51 -3.53
N ASP A 187 13.24 11.10 -3.98
CA ASP A 187 12.19 11.72 -3.18
C ASP A 187 10.92 10.87 -3.06
N TRP A 188 11.04 9.56 -3.31
CA TRP A 188 9.95 8.61 -3.10
C TRP A 188 9.41 8.68 -1.67
N SER A 189 8.14 9.03 -1.54
CA SER A 189 7.42 9.08 -0.27
C SER A 189 6.06 8.39 -0.37
N LEU A 190 5.49 8.10 0.79
CA LEU A 190 4.13 7.58 0.86
C LEU A 190 3.17 8.61 0.27
N SER A 191 2.30 8.15 -0.61
CA SER A 191 1.38 9.00 -1.37
C SER A 191 -0.03 8.41 -1.42
N TYR A 192 -1.01 9.30 -1.43
CA TYR A 192 -2.41 8.95 -1.50
C TYR A 192 -3.06 9.66 -2.68
N TYR A 193 -3.75 8.90 -3.51
CA TYR A 193 -4.50 9.44 -4.62
C TYR A 193 -5.98 9.37 -4.27
N ALA A 194 -6.64 10.52 -4.20
CA ALA A 194 -8.09 10.57 -4.08
C ALA A 194 -8.69 10.89 -5.45
N ILE A 195 -9.40 9.93 -6.03
CA ILE A 195 -10.13 10.10 -7.28
C ILE A 195 -11.54 10.53 -6.92
N LEU A 196 -11.87 11.75 -7.31
CA LEU A 196 -13.17 12.35 -7.06
C LEU A 196 -14.24 11.70 -7.93
N ASN A 197 -15.48 11.75 -7.46
CA ASN A 197 -16.64 11.26 -8.19
C ASN A 197 -16.86 12.06 -9.49
N ASP A 198 -17.56 11.45 -10.44
CA ASP A 198 -17.83 12.06 -11.74
C ASP A 198 -18.61 13.37 -11.56
N GLY A 199 -18.19 14.42 -12.27
CA GLY A 199 -18.85 15.74 -12.22
C GLY A 199 -18.42 16.65 -11.08
N GLU A 200 -17.52 16.22 -10.19
CA GLU A 200 -16.99 17.09 -9.12
C GLU A 200 -16.27 18.33 -9.70
N PRO A 201 -16.48 19.52 -9.10
CA PRO A 201 -15.89 20.76 -9.59
C PRO A 201 -14.39 20.84 -9.29
N GLU A 202 -13.67 21.68 -10.04
CA GLU A 202 -12.23 21.90 -9.80
C GLU A 202 -11.91 22.59 -8.49
N ASN A 203 -12.89 23.28 -7.90
CA ASN A 203 -12.79 23.88 -6.58
C ASN A 203 -13.05 22.80 -5.53
N VAL A 204 -12.04 21.97 -5.32
CA VAL A 204 -12.08 20.84 -4.40
C VAL A 204 -12.12 21.34 -2.95
N SER A 205 -12.93 20.67 -2.12
CA SER A 205 -13.01 20.90 -0.68
C SER A 205 -13.10 19.58 0.09
N SER A 206 -13.10 19.64 1.41
CA SER A 206 -13.37 18.47 2.27
C SER A 206 -14.75 17.84 2.03
N ASN A 207 -15.69 18.54 1.40
CA ASN A 207 -16.99 18.01 1.01
C ASN A 207 -17.02 17.38 -0.38
N SER A 208 -15.95 17.50 -1.17
CA SER A 208 -15.88 16.88 -2.49
C SER A 208 -16.00 15.37 -2.38
N MET A 209 -16.81 14.76 -3.22
CA MET A 209 -17.14 13.34 -3.13
C MET A 209 -16.04 12.50 -3.76
N VAL A 210 -15.56 11.48 -3.04
CA VAL A 210 -14.47 10.58 -3.44
C VAL A 210 -15.05 9.22 -3.78
N LYS A 211 -14.70 8.66 -4.95
CA LYS A 211 -15.12 7.30 -5.36
C LYS A 211 -14.04 6.26 -5.14
N GLU A 212 -12.77 6.67 -5.10
CA GLU A 212 -11.64 5.76 -5.03
C GLU A 212 -10.43 6.41 -4.35
N ILE A 213 -9.76 5.63 -3.51
CA ILE A 213 -8.48 5.95 -2.89
C ILE A 213 -7.43 4.97 -3.40
N ILE A 214 -6.25 5.46 -3.75
CA ILE A 214 -5.09 4.62 -4.04
C ILE A 214 -3.99 4.99 -3.06
N ILE A 215 -3.38 4.00 -2.43
CA ILE A 215 -2.22 4.13 -1.56
C ILE A 215 -1.02 3.55 -2.32
N ALA A 216 0.01 4.36 -2.54
CA ALA A 216 1.22 3.93 -3.23
C ALA A 216 2.42 4.78 -2.76
N VAL A 217 3.56 4.59 -3.41
CA VAL A 217 4.70 5.50 -3.29
C VAL A 217 4.77 6.36 -4.54
N ASP A 218 5.04 7.65 -4.35
CA ASP A 218 5.28 8.62 -5.43
C ASP A 218 6.34 9.64 -5.04
N GLY A 219 6.87 10.39 -6.00
CA GLY A 219 7.85 11.44 -5.79
C GLY A 219 7.41 12.74 -6.48
N GLU A 220 7.64 13.87 -5.81
CA GLU A 220 7.34 15.20 -6.36
C GLU A 220 8.08 15.45 -7.68
N TYR A 221 9.32 14.95 -7.80
CA TYR A 221 10.10 15.02 -9.02
C TYR A 221 9.39 14.33 -10.19
N ARG A 222 8.83 13.13 -9.98
CA ARG A 222 8.11 12.38 -11.01
C ARG A 222 6.82 13.08 -11.41
N ILE A 223 6.06 13.55 -10.42
CA ILE A 223 4.83 14.33 -10.65
C ILE A 223 5.16 15.60 -11.44
N GLY A 224 6.21 16.33 -11.04
CA GLY A 224 6.68 17.54 -11.72
C GLY A 224 7.12 17.28 -13.16
N LYS A 225 7.84 16.18 -13.42
CA LYS A 225 8.27 15.78 -14.77
C LYS A 225 7.10 15.51 -15.71
N THR A 226 5.98 15.03 -15.17
CA THR A 226 4.76 14.71 -15.94
C THR A 226 3.68 15.79 -15.86
N ALA A 227 3.91 16.89 -15.12
CA ALA A 227 2.91 17.90 -14.83
C ALA A 227 2.31 18.55 -16.09
N ASN A 228 3.12 18.83 -17.10
CA ASN A 228 2.63 19.40 -18.36
C ASN A 228 1.70 18.45 -19.13
N ALA A 229 1.97 17.14 -19.08
CA ALA A 229 1.17 16.14 -19.76
C ALA A 229 -0.20 15.95 -19.09
N PHE A 230 -0.25 16.01 -17.76
CA PHE A 230 -1.47 15.79 -16.97
C PHE A 230 -2.15 17.09 -16.50
N ARG A 231 -1.60 18.26 -16.87
CA ARG A 231 -2.03 19.58 -16.42
C ARG A 231 -2.09 19.68 -14.89
N THR A 232 -1.09 19.10 -14.24
CA THR A 232 -0.98 19.02 -12.80
C THR A 232 -0.76 20.40 -12.21
N LYS A 233 -1.55 20.75 -11.19
CA LYS A 233 -1.42 22.00 -10.44
C LYS A 233 -1.25 21.73 -8.96
N LEU A 234 -0.39 22.49 -8.30
CA LEU A 234 -0.28 22.48 -6.84
C LEU A 234 -1.48 23.27 -6.25
N VAL A 235 -2.16 22.68 -5.28
CA VAL A 235 -3.30 23.28 -4.58
C VAL A 235 -3.09 23.23 -3.07
N LYS A 236 -3.85 24.05 -2.34
CA LYS A 236 -3.91 23.93 -0.88
C LYS A 236 -4.53 22.59 -0.51
N ASN A 237 -4.09 22.00 0.59
CA ASN A 237 -4.67 20.77 1.09
C ASN A 237 -6.16 21.01 1.46
N PRO A 238 -7.13 20.37 0.77
CA PRO A 238 -8.55 20.57 1.04
C PRO A 238 -9.03 19.91 2.35
N LEU A 239 -8.14 19.18 3.04
CA LEU A 239 -8.39 18.56 4.34
C LEU A 239 -7.94 19.44 5.53
N GLN A 240 -7.37 20.62 5.25
CA GLN A 240 -6.86 21.58 6.24
C GLN A 240 -7.72 22.86 6.31
#